data_AF-A0A2V1IM65-F1
#
_entry.id   AF-A0A2V1IM65-F1
#
_cell.length_a   1.000
_cell.length_b   1.000
_cell.length_c   1.000
_cell.angle_alpha   90.00
_cell.angle_beta   90.00
_cell.angle_gamma   90.00
#
_symmetry.space_group_name_H-M   'P 1'
#
loop_
_entity.id
_entity.type
_entity.pdbx_description
1 polymer ?
#
loop_
_entity_poly.entity_id
_entity_poly.type
_entity_poly.pdbx_seq_one_letter_code
_entity_poly.pdbx_strand_id
1 'polypeptide(L)'
;MLKLKVVTDFRDRDNIEHIHRKGDVLTLSDLNRVNDMVSRKLCVIISVETPTPSEAPQSKEMVSFQGTSYEINVIKEALAAIGVSVAANAKAKGVENALSKLTEEQTQALNDALTQE
;
A
#
# COMPACT_ATOMS: atom_id res chain seq x y z
N MET A 1 10.75 0.36 10.37
CA MET A 1 12.09 -0.01 9.86
C MET A 1 12.63 1.15 9.04
N LEU A 2 13.95 1.39 9.01
CA LEU A 2 14.53 2.51 8.25
C LEU A 2 15.11 1.99 6.94
N LYS A 3 14.81 2.68 5.84
CA LYS A 3 15.44 2.44 4.54
C LYS A 3 16.49 3.50 4.29
N LEU A 4 17.69 3.05 3.95
CA LEU A 4 18.84 3.88 3.65
C LEU A 4 19.31 3.57 2.25
N LYS A 5 19.74 4.61 1.54
CA LYS A 5 20.42 4.48 0.26
C LYS A 5 21.91 4.68 0.46
N VAL A 6 22.69 3.78 -0.10
CA VAL A 6 24.15 3.81 -0.06
C VAL A 6 24.64 4.92 -0.98
N VAL A 7 25.44 5.84 -0.45
CA VAL A 7 26.00 6.98 -1.20
C VAL A 7 27.47 6.77 -1.53
N THR A 8 28.16 6.02 -0.68
CA THR A 8 29.58 5.68 -0.83
C THR A 8 29.70 4.18 -0.72
N ASP A 9 30.49 3.55 -1.58
CA ASP A 9 30.77 2.13 -1.46
C ASP A 9 31.44 1.81 -0.12
N PHE A 10 30.92 0.81 0.57
CA PHE A 10 31.50 0.36 1.84
C PHE A 10 31.31 -1.13 2.02
N ARG A 11 32.23 -1.73 2.75
CA ARG A 11 32.18 -3.14 3.13
C ARG A 11 31.47 -3.24 4.47
N ASP A 12 30.44 -4.06 4.54
CA ASP A 12 29.77 -4.29 5.82
C ASP A 12 30.70 -5.05 6.77
N ARG A 13 30.75 -4.62 8.03
CA ARG A 13 31.61 -5.25 9.04
C ARG A 13 31.06 -6.62 9.47
N ASP A 14 29.75 -6.79 9.41
CA ASP A 14 29.03 -8.02 9.79
C ASP A 14 29.03 -9.01 8.62
N ASN A 15 28.91 -8.49 7.39
CA ASN A 15 29.02 -9.28 6.16
C ASN A 15 30.24 -8.87 5.34
N ILE A 16 31.38 -9.46 5.71
CA ILE A 16 32.68 -9.26 5.05
C ILE A 16 32.63 -9.63 3.55
N GLU A 17 31.70 -10.46 3.11
CA GLU A 17 31.54 -10.81 1.68
C GLU A 17 30.66 -9.82 0.90
N HIS A 18 29.90 -8.97 1.59
CA HIS A 18 28.96 -8.06 0.94
C HIS A 18 29.51 -6.62 0.88
N ILE A 19 29.87 -6.20 -0.34
CA ILE A 19 30.27 -4.83 -0.63
C ILE A 19 29.03 -4.08 -1.08
N HIS A 20 28.54 -3.18 -0.23
CA HIS A 20 27.47 -2.28 -0.58
C HIS A 20 27.98 -1.24 -1.56
N ARG A 21 27.40 -1.21 -2.76
CA ARG A 21 27.76 -0.23 -3.79
C ARG A 21 26.88 1.00 -3.68
N LYS A 22 27.41 2.13 -4.12
CA LYS A 22 26.63 3.36 -4.27
C LYS A 22 25.37 3.11 -5.10
N GLY A 23 24.22 3.50 -4.56
CA GLY A 23 22.90 3.31 -5.15
C GLY A 23 22.08 2.16 -4.54
N ASP A 24 22.73 1.27 -3.80
CA ASP A 24 22.08 0.13 -3.13
C ASP A 24 21.13 0.60 -2.01
N VAL A 25 20.08 -0.17 -1.73
CA VAL A 25 19.05 0.18 -0.74
C VAL A 25 19.06 -0.83 0.40
N LEU A 26 19.33 -0.33 1.60
CA LEU A 26 19.44 -1.11 2.81
C LEU A 26 18.23 -0.86 3.71
N THR A 27 17.70 -1.94 4.26
CA THR A 27 16.64 -1.85 5.27
C THR A 27 17.22 -2.26 6.62
N LEU A 28 17.27 -1.32 7.56
CA LEU A 28 17.81 -1.53 8.90
C LEU A 28 16.79 -1.12 9.96
N SER A 29 16.62 -1.95 10.97
CA SER A 29 15.78 -1.63 12.13
C SER A 29 16.57 -1.00 13.27
N ASP A 30 17.90 -1.12 13.26
CA ASP A 30 18.77 -0.70 14.34
C ASP A 30 19.23 0.76 14.18
N LEU A 31 18.73 1.64 15.05
CA LEU A 31 19.01 3.08 14.99
C LEU A 31 20.48 3.44 15.24
N ASN A 32 21.19 2.67 16.08
CA ASN A 32 22.62 2.92 16.33
C ASN A 32 23.43 2.66 15.05
N ARG A 33 23.12 1.56 14.35
CA ARG A 33 23.76 1.22 13.08
C ARG A 33 23.42 2.23 11.99
N VAL A 34 22.16 2.65 11.89
CA VAL A 34 21.74 3.74 10.98
C VAL A 34 22.53 5.01 11.25
N ASN A 35 22.63 5.41 12.51
CA ASN A 35 23.30 6.65 12.89
C ASN A 35 24.81 6.62 12.62
N ASP A 36 25.49 5.49 12.87
CA ASP A 36 26.90 5.30 12.49
C ASP A 36 27.10 5.45 10.97
N MET A 37 26.27 4.78 10.18
CA MET A 37 26.35 4.79 8.71
C MET A 37 26.08 6.17 8.11
N VAL A 38 25.13 6.90 8.68
CA VAL A 38 24.80 8.28 8.28
C VAL A 38 25.88 9.26 8.71
N SER A 39 26.38 9.14 9.95
CA SER A 39 27.47 9.97 10.49
C SER A 39 28.76 9.83 9.67
N ARG A 40 29.03 8.61 9.18
CA ARG A 40 30.19 8.31 8.32
C ARG A 40 29.96 8.66 6.84
N LYS A 41 28.81 9.24 6.48
CA LYS A 41 28.42 9.60 5.11
C LYS A 41 28.44 8.41 4.13
N LEU A 42 28.24 7.20 4.65
CA LEU A 42 28.18 5.99 3.85
C LEU A 42 26.79 5.81 3.24
N CYS A 43 25.77 6.16 4.01
CA CYS A 43 24.36 6.04 3.64
C CYS A 43 23.57 7.30 3.97
N VAL A 44 22.45 7.49 3.26
CA VAL A 44 21.47 8.53 3.51
C VAL A 44 20.12 7.87 3.76
N ILE A 45 19.40 8.34 4.77
CA ILE A 45 18.05 7.87 5.07
C ILE A 45 17.12 8.33 3.95
N ILE A 46 16.53 7.38 3.22
CA ILE A 46 15.57 7.67 2.14
C ILE A 46 14.13 7.51 2.60
N SER A 47 13.88 6.67 3.61
CA SER A 47 12.56 6.53 4.21
C SER A 47 12.70 6.06 5.65
N VAL A 48 11.90 6.64 6.52
CA VAL A 48 11.77 6.21 7.90
C VAL A 48 10.38 5.63 8.06
N GLU A 49 10.27 4.30 8.10
CA GLU A 49 9.03 3.69 8.60
C GLU A 49 9.14 3.71 10.13
N THR A 50 8.81 4.85 10.73
CA THR A 50 8.47 4.90 12.15
C THR A 50 7.18 4.10 12.34
N PRO A 51 7.04 3.28 13.41
CA PRO A 51 5.72 2.86 13.85
C PRO A 51 5.02 4.06 14.49
N THR A 52 4.66 5.05 13.68
CA THR A 52 3.66 6.05 14.05
C THR A 52 2.31 5.36 13.95
N PRO A 53 1.48 5.34 15.02
CA PRO A 53 0.09 4.98 14.86
C PRO A 53 -0.56 6.05 13.99
N SER A 54 -1.08 5.67 12.82
CA SER A 54 -1.53 6.57 11.74
C SER A 54 -0.36 7.09 10.90
N GLU A 55 -0.19 6.78 9.63
CA GLU A 55 -1.16 6.38 8.63
C GLU A 55 -1.34 4.86 8.54
N ALA A 56 -2.62 4.46 8.55
CA ALA A 56 -2.98 3.13 8.09
C ALA A 56 -2.31 2.90 6.73
N PRO A 57 -1.82 1.69 6.42
CA PRO A 57 -1.74 1.31 5.03
C PRO A 57 -3.10 1.70 4.43
N GLN A 58 -3.14 2.28 3.24
CA GLN A 58 -4.29 2.02 2.39
C GLN A 58 -4.28 0.50 2.21
N SER A 59 -4.81 -0.21 3.21
CA SER A 59 -5.40 -1.51 3.04
C SER A 59 -6.27 -1.27 1.83
N LYS A 60 -5.87 -1.88 0.73
CA LYS A 60 -6.76 -2.15 -0.40
C LYS A 60 -7.92 -2.87 0.24
N GLU A 61 -8.88 -2.12 0.76
CA GLU A 61 -10.05 -2.67 1.42
C GLU A 61 -10.77 -3.34 0.27
N MET A 62 -10.77 -4.67 0.31
CA MET A 62 -11.46 -5.49 -0.66
C MET A 62 -12.86 -5.71 -0.13
N VAL A 63 -13.85 -5.55 -1.00
CA VAL A 63 -15.24 -5.84 -0.72
C VAL A 63 -15.63 -7.08 -1.50
N SER A 64 -16.30 -8.01 -0.83
CA SER A 64 -16.84 -9.20 -1.47
C SER A 64 -18.19 -8.87 -2.11
N PHE A 65 -18.28 -9.01 -3.42
CA PHE A 65 -19.52 -8.86 -4.18
C PHE A 65 -19.76 -10.15 -4.99
N GLN A 66 -20.94 -10.74 -4.84
CA GLN A 66 -21.33 -12.02 -5.46
C GLN A 66 -20.34 -13.18 -5.25
N GLY A 67 -19.63 -13.20 -4.12
CA GLY A 67 -18.65 -14.23 -3.80
C GLY A 67 -17.25 -13.97 -4.36
N THR A 68 -17.04 -12.86 -5.08
CA THR A 68 -15.74 -12.42 -5.59
C THR A 68 -15.26 -11.19 -4.84
N SER A 69 -13.98 -11.13 -4.51
CA SER A 69 -13.38 -9.99 -3.80
C SER A 69 -12.83 -8.96 -4.78
N TYR A 70 -13.34 -7.74 -4.73
CA TYR A 70 -12.93 -6.62 -5.57
C TYR A 70 -12.37 -5.49 -4.72
N GLU A 71 -11.44 -4.70 -5.26
CA GLU A 71 -10.97 -3.49 -4.57
C GLU A 71 -12.10 -2.47 -4.44
N ILE A 72 -12.22 -1.81 -3.29
CA ILE A 72 -13.26 -0.79 -3.05
C ILE A 72 -13.26 0.30 -4.11
N ASN A 73 -12.09 0.72 -4.62
CA ASN A 73 -12.02 1.73 -5.67
C ASN A 73 -12.69 1.24 -6.97
N VAL A 74 -12.42 0.00 -7.38
CA VAL A 74 -13.03 -0.62 -8.56
C VAL A 74 -14.54 -0.71 -8.40
N ILE A 75 -15.03 -1.15 -7.24
CA ILE A 75 -16.48 -1.20 -6.97
C ILE A 75 -17.10 0.19 -6.94
N LYS A 76 -16.43 1.19 -6.38
CA LYS A 76 -16.91 2.58 -6.39
C LYS A 76 -16.99 3.15 -7.81
N GLU A 77 -16.01 2.87 -8.66
CA GLU A 77 -16.01 3.27 -10.06
C GLU A 77 -17.13 2.59 -10.84
N ALA A 78 -17.30 1.27 -10.66
CA ALA A 78 -18.36 0.52 -11.30
C ALA A 78 -19.76 0.94 -10.78
N LEU A 79 -19.90 1.22 -9.48
CA LEU A 79 -21.12 1.81 -8.89
C LEU A 79 -21.41 3.19 -9.48
N ALA A 80 -20.39 4.05 -9.63
CA ALA A 80 -20.56 5.35 -10.26
C ALA A 80 -20.96 5.22 -11.74
N ALA A 81 -20.42 4.25 -12.46
CA ALA A 81 -20.77 3.97 -13.86
C ALA A 81 -22.23 3.58 -14.05
N ILE A 82 -22.82 2.85 -13.09
CA ILE A 82 -24.26 2.51 -13.10
C ILE A 82 -25.16 3.58 -12.45
N GLY A 83 -24.60 4.75 -12.11
CA GLY A 83 -25.33 5.88 -11.53
C GLY A 83 -25.57 5.78 -10.01
N VAL A 84 -24.91 4.87 -9.31
CA VAL A 84 -25.03 4.70 -7.86
C VAL A 84 -23.95 5.52 -7.15
N SER A 85 -24.41 6.53 -6.42
CA SER A 85 -23.54 7.43 -5.67
C SER A 85 -23.12 6.81 -4.35
N VAL A 86 -21.84 6.47 -4.21
CA VAL A 86 -21.25 6.04 -2.92
C VAL A 86 -20.41 7.16 -2.35
N ALA A 87 -20.48 7.36 -1.03
CA ALA A 87 -19.68 8.38 -0.37
C ALA A 87 -18.17 8.12 -0.59
N ALA A 88 -17.40 9.16 -0.92
CA ALA A 88 -15.96 9.04 -1.17
C ALA A 88 -15.21 8.44 0.04
N ASN A 89 -15.67 8.75 1.26
CA ASN A 89 -15.17 8.22 2.53
C ASN A 89 -15.79 6.88 2.95
N ALA A 90 -16.63 6.25 2.11
CA ALA A 90 -17.20 4.94 2.41
C ALA A 90 -16.11 3.86 2.44
N LYS A 91 -16.06 3.12 3.55
CA LYS A 91 -15.23 1.92 3.78
C LYS A 91 -15.97 0.67 3.32
N ALA A 92 -15.38 -0.52 3.48
CA ALA A 92 -15.97 -1.80 3.04
C ALA A 92 -17.44 -1.93 3.42
N LYS A 93 -17.78 -1.71 4.69
CA LYS A 93 -19.17 -1.73 5.19
C LYS A 93 -20.11 -0.74 4.49
N GLY A 94 -19.62 0.44 4.14
CA GLY A 94 -20.41 1.47 3.46
C GLY A 94 -20.71 1.07 2.01
N VAL A 95 -19.73 0.44 1.36
CA VAL A 95 -19.89 -0.13 0.02
C VAL A 95 -20.82 -1.34 0.07
N GLU A 96 -20.63 -2.30 0.99
CA GLU A 96 -21.53 -3.44 1.18
C GLU A 96 -22.99 -3.04 1.43
N ASN A 97 -23.22 -1.97 2.20
CA ASN A 97 -24.56 -1.44 2.42
C ASN A 97 -25.16 -0.80 1.16
N ALA A 98 -24.34 -0.18 0.30
CA ALA A 98 -24.80 0.29 -1.00
C ALA A 98 -25.14 -0.89 -1.91
N LEU A 99 -24.27 -1.91 -1.96
CA LEU A 99 -24.48 -3.16 -2.71
C LEU A 99 -25.76 -3.87 -2.27
N SER A 100 -26.04 -3.92 -0.97
CA SER A 100 -27.26 -4.53 -0.40
C SER A 100 -28.55 -3.76 -0.70
N LYS A 101 -28.43 -2.49 -1.12
CA LYS A 101 -29.56 -1.63 -1.50
C LYS A 101 -29.75 -1.53 -3.00
N LEU A 102 -28.87 -2.15 -3.79
CA LEU A 102 -29.02 -2.20 -5.24
C LEU A 102 -30.27 -3.00 -5.60
N THR A 103 -30.96 -2.55 -6.63
CA THR A 103 -31.99 -3.35 -7.29
C THR A 103 -31.35 -4.49 -8.06
N GLU A 104 -32.13 -5.52 -8.43
CA GLU A 104 -31.63 -6.63 -9.26
C GLU A 104 -31.00 -6.14 -10.57
N GLU A 105 -31.63 -5.13 -11.20
CA GLU A 105 -31.14 -4.51 -12.43
C GLU A 105 -29.77 -3.82 -12.24
N GLN A 106 -29.60 -3.07 -11.15
CA GLN A 106 -28.33 -2.42 -10.83
C GLN A 106 -27.25 -3.40 -10.35
N THR A 107 -27.65 -4.45 -9.65
CA THR A 107 -26.75 -5.53 -9.23
C THR A 107 -26.18 -6.25 -10.45
N GLN A 108 -27.01 -6.51 -11.46
CA GLN A 108 -26.60 -7.13 -12.70
C GLN A 108 -25.71 -6.20 -13.55
N ALA A 109 -26.06 -4.92 -13.65
CA ALA A 109 -25.23 -3.92 -14.33
C ALA A 109 -23.86 -3.73 -13.66
N LEU A 110 -23.82 -3.78 -12.32
CA LEU A 110 -22.56 -3.74 -11.57
C LEU A 110 -21.71 -4.97 -11.85
N ASN A 111 -22.31 -6.16 -11.83
CA ASN A 111 -21.60 -7.40 -12.12
C ASN A 111 -21.03 -7.40 -13.54
N ASP A 112 -21.80 -6.94 -14.53
CA ASP A 112 -21.35 -6.80 -15.91
C ASP A 112 -20.16 -5.82 -16.01
N ALA A 113 -20.26 -4.65 -15.37
CA ALA A 113 -19.19 -3.66 -15.32
C ALA A 113 -17.91 -4.18 -14.62
N LEU A 114 -18.04 -5.14 -13.69
CA LEU A 114 -16.91 -5.76 -12.98
C LEU A 114 -16.36 -7.01 -13.69
N THR A 115 -17.11 -7.61 -14.62
CA THR A 115 -16.72 -8.83 -15.36
C THR A 115 -16.38 -8.58 -16.82
N GLN A 116 -16.62 -7.36 -17.33
CA GLN A 116 -16.04 -6.88 -18.58
C GLN A 116 -14.52 -6.72 -18.43
N GLU A 117 -13.79 -7.82 -18.56
CA GLU A 117 -12.35 -7.86 -18.86
C GLU A 117 -12.11 -8.55 -20.21
#